data_AF-A0A2G6S754-F1
#
_entry.id   AF-A0A2G6S754-F1
#
_cell.length_a   1.000
_cell.length_b   1.000
_cell.length_c   1.000
_cell.angle_alpha   90.00
_cell.angle_beta   90.00
_cell.angle_gamma   90.00
#
_symmetry.space_group_name_H-M   'P 1'
#
loop_
_entity.id
_entity.type
_entity.pdbx_description
1 polymer ?
#
loop_
_entity_poly.entity_id
_entity_poly.type
_entity_poly.pdbx_seq_one_letter_code
_entity_poly.pdbx_strand_id
1 'polypeptide(L)'
;MTPVIPLASRSAAPTSSQGNRLGTPTDPIQLYADAHNALAMALHYLRLPDANVPGAARKALQALAALRGLDAFASDIQQVNLQGGRV
;
A
#
# COMPACT_ATOMS: atom_id res chain seq x y z
N MET A 1 22.44 39.73 18.28
CA MET A 1 22.57 38.27 18.39
C MET A 1 21.20 37.66 18.16
N THR A 2 20.98 37.07 16.99
CA THR A 2 19.70 36.49 16.58
C THR A 2 19.64 35.03 17.02
N PRO A 3 18.56 34.56 17.68
CA PRO A 3 18.44 33.15 18.03
C PRO A 3 18.10 32.32 16.78
N VAL A 4 18.98 31.37 16.44
CA VAL A 4 18.74 30.35 15.43
C VAL A 4 17.80 29.31 16.02
N ILE A 5 16.60 29.16 15.44
CA ILE A 5 15.66 28.10 15.79
C ILE A 5 16.16 26.81 15.11
N PRO A 6 16.63 25.78 15.83
CA PRO A 6 16.87 24.49 15.22
C PRO A 6 15.50 23.87 14.91
N LEU A 7 15.06 23.97 13.66
CA LEU A 7 13.91 23.24 13.14
C LEU A 7 14.28 21.76 12.99
N ALA A 8 14.56 21.13 14.13
CA ALA A 8 14.84 19.70 14.26
C ALA A 8 13.57 19.01 14.75
N SER A 9 12.64 18.79 13.84
CA SER A 9 11.98 17.49 13.69
C SER A 9 11.17 17.55 12.40
N ARG A 10 11.83 17.20 11.31
CA ARG A 10 11.13 16.57 10.20
C ARG A 10 10.53 15.30 10.79
N SER A 11 9.31 15.40 11.30
CA SER A 11 8.42 14.25 11.31
C SER A 11 8.18 13.94 9.84
N ALA A 12 9.14 13.24 9.23
CA ALA A 12 8.85 12.45 8.07
C ALA A 12 7.69 11.59 8.52
N ALA A 13 6.49 11.84 7.96
CA ALA A 13 5.36 10.96 8.11
C ALA A 13 5.90 9.54 8.07
N PRO A 14 5.55 8.65 9.02
CA PRO A 14 6.08 7.30 9.02
C PRO A 14 5.81 6.76 7.62
N THR A 15 6.87 6.70 6.81
CA THR A 15 6.84 5.95 5.59
C THR A 15 6.90 4.55 6.13
N SER A 16 5.72 4.02 6.45
CA SER A 16 5.52 2.61 6.61
C SER A 16 5.85 2.05 5.23
N SER A 17 7.15 1.87 4.99
CA SER A 17 7.65 0.74 4.26
C SER A 17 7.18 -0.46 5.07
N GLN A 18 5.89 -0.78 4.94
CA GLN A 18 5.25 -1.93 5.53
C GLN A 18 5.63 -3.17 4.72
N GLY A 19 6.92 -3.25 4.35
CA GLY A 19 7.57 -4.53 4.25
C GLY A 19 7.59 -5.07 5.68
N ASN A 20 6.86 -6.16 5.91
CA ASN A 20 7.05 -7.00 7.07
C ASN A 20 6.45 -6.54 8.41
N ARG A 21 5.15 -6.17 8.45
CA ARG A 21 4.36 -6.47 9.66
C ARG A 21 3.80 -7.89 9.54
N LEU A 22 4.26 -8.74 10.44
CA LEU A 22 3.86 -10.12 10.74
C LEU A 22 2.40 -10.25 11.22
N GLY A 23 1.49 -9.47 10.67
CA GLY A 23 0.05 -9.61 10.85
C GLY A 23 -0.58 -9.22 9.53
N THR A 24 -1.32 -10.14 8.93
CA THR A 24 -2.12 -9.89 7.74
C THR A 24 -2.81 -8.52 7.87
N PRO A 25 -2.68 -7.61 6.89
CA PRO A 25 -3.60 -6.49 6.79
C PRO A 25 -4.95 -7.11 6.39
N THR A 26 -5.71 -7.58 7.37
CA THR A 26 -7.03 -8.18 7.19
C THR A 26 -8.10 -7.13 6.97
N ASP A 27 -7.71 -5.86 6.79
CA ASP A 27 -8.62 -4.78 6.48
C ASP A 27 -8.58 -4.48 4.97
N PRO A 28 -9.66 -4.77 4.21
CA PRO A 28 -9.70 -4.50 2.77
C PRO A 28 -9.49 -3.02 2.45
N ILE A 29 -9.87 -2.11 3.35
CA ILE A 29 -9.65 -0.68 3.18
C ILE A 29 -8.16 -0.35 3.09
N GLN A 30 -7.33 -1.01 3.91
CA GLN A 30 -5.88 -0.80 3.91
C GLN A 30 -5.24 -1.35 2.63
N LEU A 31 -5.68 -2.54 2.18
CA LEU A 31 -5.20 -3.13 0.94
C LEU A 31 -5.55 -2.26 -0.29
N TYR A 32 -6.73 -1.65 -0.31
CA TYR A 32 -7.12 -0.72 -1.37
C TYR A 32 -6.24 0.56 -1.36
N ALA A 33 -6.01 1.13 -0.18
CA ALA A 33 -5.14 2.29 -0.03
C ALA A 33 -3.70 2.01 -0.46
N ASP A 34 -3.18 0.83 -0.11
CA ASP A 34 -1.84 0.37 -0.50
C ASP A 34 -1.71 0.19 -2.02
N ALA A 35 -2.71 -0.42 -2.66
CA ALA A 35 -2.75 -0.57 -4.12
C ALA A 35 -2.72 0.80 -4.82
N HIS A 36 -3.55 1.74 -4.36
CA HIS A 36 -3.62 3.09 -4.93
C HIS A 36 -2.30 3.86 -4.76
N ASN A 37 -1.71 3.83 -3.57
CA ASN A 37 -0.44 4.49 -3.28
C ASN A 37 0.70 3.92 -4.14
N ALA A 38 0.78 2.58 -4.24
CA ALA A 38 1.79 1.92 -5.05
C ALA A 38 1.68 2.28 -6.54
N LEU A 39 0.48 2.39 -7.10
CA LEU A 39 0.26 2.83 -8.49
C LEU A 39 0.64 4.31 -8.69
N ALA A 40 0.27 5.19 -7.77
CA ALA A 40 0.67 6.60 -7.82
C ALA A 40 2.19 6.76 -7.81
N MET A 41 2.89 5.97 -6.99
CA MET A 41 4.35 5.92 -6.95
C MET A 41 4.96 5.36 -8.24
N ALA A 42 4.35 4.34 -8.84
CA ALA A 42 4.81 3.81 -10.12
C ALA A 42 4.72 4.86 -11.24
N LEU A 43 3.60 5.59 -11.32
CA LEU A 43 3.43 6.68 -12.28
C LEU A 43 4.42 7.82 -12.02
N HIS A 44 4.68 8.14 -10.75
CA HIS A 44 5.68 9.14 -10.40
C HIS A 44 7.08 8.75 -10.91
N TYR A 45 7.51 7.51 -10.70
CA TYR A 45 8.80 7.03 -11.19
C TYR A 45 8.92 7.01 -12.72
N LEU A 46 7.82 6.84 -13.44
CA LEU A 46 7.79 6.93 -14.91
C LEU A 46 7.81 8.37 -15.44
N ARG A 47 7.40 9.35 -14.62
CA ARG A 47 7.39 10.78 -14.97
C ARG A 47 8.70 11.48 -14.65
N LEU A 48 9.65 10.80 -14.00
CA LEU A 48 10.97 11.37 -13.73
C LEU A 48 11.79 11.49 -15.03
N PRO A 49 12.65 12.52 -15.17
CA PRO A 49 13.48 12.73 -16.35
C PRO A 49 14.39 11.53 -16.67
N ASP A 50 14.94 10.91 -15.63
CA ASP A 50 15.57 9.59 -15.69
C ASP A 50 14.59 8.56 -15.12
N ALA A 51 13.79 7.97 -16.01
CA ALA A 51 12.72 7.06 -15.61
C ALA A 51 13.27 5.86 -14.82
N ASN A 52 12.85 5.73 -13.56
CA ASN A 52 13.22 4.59 -12.72
C ASN A 52 12.29 3.41 -13.01
N VAL A 53 12.45 2.83 -14.21
CA VAL A 53 11.69 1.66 -14.69
C VAL A 53 11.72 0.48 -13.69
N PRO A 54 12.87 0.06 -13.14
CA PRO A 54 12.88 -1.04 -12.17
C PRO A 54 12.18 -0.69 -10.85
N GLY A 55 12.27 0.57 -10.39
CA GLY A 55 11.53 1.05 -9.22
C GLY A 55 10.02 1.09 -9.44
N ALA A 56 9.58 1.55 -10.62
CA ALA A 56 8.19 1.56 -11.04
C ALA A 56 7.62 0.13 -11.13
N ALA A 57 8.36 -0.82 -11.71
CA ALA A 57 7.94 -2.21 -11.82
C ALA A 57 7.72 -2.86 -10.44
N ARG A 58 8.62 -2.63 -9.48
CA ARG A 58 8.46 -3.12 -8.10
C ARG A 58 7.21 -2.54 -7.44
N LYS A 59 6.93 -1.25 -7.64
CA LYS A 59 5.71 -0.62 -7.11
C LYS A 59 4.44 -1.17 -7.75
N ALA A 60 4.45 -1.43 -9.06
CA ALA A 60 3.34 -2.09 -9.73
C ALA A 60 3.10 -3.52 -9.19
N LEU A 61 4.16 -4.28 -8.91
CA LEU A 61 4.04 -5.62 -8.29
C LEU A 61 3.51 -5.55 -6.86
N GLN A 62 3.89 -4.52 -6.08
CA GLN A 62 3.30 -4.28 -4.76
C GLN A 62 1.79 -4.01 -4.85
N ALA A 63 1.35 -3.21 -5.82
CA ALA A 63 -0.07 -2.98 -6.05
C ALA A 63 -0.82 -4.27 -6.44
N LEU A 64 -0.23 -5.08 -7.32
CA LEU A 64 -0.80 -6.36 -7.73
C LEU A 64 -0.98 -7.33 -6.55
N ALA A 65 0.01 -7.40 -5.65
CA ALA A 65 -0.08 -8.22 -4.45
C ALA A 65 -1.23 -7.77 -3.53
N ALA A 66 -1.40 -6.45 -3.34
CA ALA A 66 -2.50 -5.90 -2.54
C ALA A 66 -3.88 -6.20 -3.16
N LEU A 67 -4.00 -6.08 -4.48
CA LEU A 67 -5.23 -6.44 -5.21
C LEU A 67 -5.57 -7.94 -5.10
N ARG A 68 -4.56 -8.82 -5.14
CA ARG A 68 -4.78 -10.26 -4.90
C ARG A 68 -5.24 -10.55 -3.46
N GLY A 69 -4.74 -9.79 -2.49
CA GLY A 69 -5.24 -9.84 -1.11
C GLY A 69 -6.71 -9.45 -1.00
N LEU A 70 -7.14 -8.42 -1.74
CA LEU A 70 -8.55 -8.02 -1.81
C LEU A 70 -9.44 -9.08 -2.44
N ASP A 71 -8.99 -9.70 -3.54
CA ASP A 71 -9.75 -10.75 -4.24
C ASP A 71 -9.94 -12.00 -3.36
N ALA A 72 -8.90 -12.38 -2.61
CA ALA A 72 -8.99 -13.45 -1.62
C ALA A 72 -10.02 -13.13 -0.52
N PHE A 73 -9.99 -11.91 0.02
CA PHE A 73 -10.96 -11.47 1.02
C PHE A 73 -12.40 -11.45 0.49
N ALA A 74 -12.61 -10.99 -0.75
CA ALA A 74 -13.93 -10.99 -1.39
C ALA A 74 -14.47 -12.43 -1.59
N SER A 75 -13.58 -13.35 -1.98
CA SER A 75 -13.89 -14.78 -2.16
C SER A 75 -14.30 -15.43 -0.83
N ASP A 76 -13.60 -15.11 0.26
CA ASP A 76 -13.92 -15.62 1.61
C ASP A 76 -15.32 -15.18 2.07
N ILE A 77 -15.67 -13.90 1.86
CA ILE A 77 -17.02 -13.39 2.17
C ILE A 77 -18.09 -14.16 1.39
N GLN A 78 -17.85 -14.45 0.12
CA GLN A 78 -18.81 -15.16 -0.72
C GLN A 78 -19.01 -16.61 -0.23
N GLN A 79 -17.97 -17.29 0.25
CA GLN A 79 -18.09 -18.63 0.82
C GLN A 79 -18.88 -18.66 2.13
N VAL A 80 -18.67 -17.69 3.02
CA VAL A 80 -19.45 -17.59 4.27
C VAL A 80 -20.95 -17.43 3.96
N ASN A 81 -21.29 -16.62 2.97
CA ASN A 81 -22.68 -16.42 2.56
C ASN A 81 -23.34 -17.70 2.02
N LEU A 82 -22.58 -18.54 1.30
CA LEU A 82 -23.08 -19.82 0.78
C LEU A 82 -23.32 -20.87 1.88
N GLN A 83 -22.60 -20.82 3.00
CA GLN A 83 -22.76 -21.76 4.12
C GLN A 83 -23.87 -21.37 5.10
N GLY A 84 -24.26 -20.09 5.15
CA GLY A 84 -25.34 -19.59 6.01
C GLY A 84 -26.77 -19.89 5.54
N GLY A 85 -26.93 -20.45 4.33
CA GLY A 85 -28.24 -20.72 3.70
C GLY A 85 -28.88 -22.08 4.02
N ARG A 86 -28.70 -22.60 5.24
CA ARG A 86 -29.36 -23.84 5.70
C ARG A 86 -30.14 -23.58 6.99
N VAL A 87 -31.36 -23.07 6.86
CA VAL A 87 -32.43 -23.23 7.83
C VAL A 87 -33.74 -23.51 7.09
#